data_AF-M6GIU6-F1
#
_entry.id   AF-M6GIU6-F1
#
_cell.length_a   1.000
_cell.length_b   1.000
_cell.length_c   1.000
_cell.angle_alpha   90.00
_cell.angle_beta   90.00
_cell.angle_gamma   90.00
#
_symmetry.space_group_name_H-M   'P 1'
#
loop_
_entity.id
_entity.type
_entity.pdbx_description
1 polymer ?
#
loop_
_entity_poly.entity_id
_entity_poly.type
_entity_poly.pdbx_seq_one_letter_code
_entity_poly.pdbx_strand_id
1 'polypeptide(L)'
;MNRIQSIENNLTSINDAAFQELCDRLIYFKYKNPSAFARIGSVTGKQKTKKGTPDSFLLMSDGEYIFTEITTNISDKGKLLKDIIACFDYKKTNISSDKVKEINLFFNFNIDNAYIEKLKSVATSFNPKTEIIFWSLDLLTSELSTNHHDLVSDYLGLSYDTGQIVSIEKFISEYNRSSHGIATPLDNEFVQRRQEMDELKRK
;
A
#
# COMPACT_ATOMS: atom_id res chain seq x y z
N MET A 1 -21.85 4.18 7.74
CA MET A 1 -20.50 4.73 7.55
C MET A 1 -20.02 4.26 6.19
N ASN A 2 -19.48 5.12 5.33
CA ASN A 2 -18.91 4.67 4.05
C ASN A 2 -17.72 3.73 4.34
N ARG A 3 -17.49 2.72 3.49
CA ARG A 3 -16.41 1.74 3.62
C ARG A 3 -15.05 2.42 3.76
N ILE A 4 -14.79 3.46 2.98
CA ILE A 4 -13.54 4.24 3.02
C ILE A 4 -13.32 4.87 4.41
N GLN A 5 -14.32 5.56 4.96
CA GLN A 5 -14.23 6.14 6.32
C GLN A 5 -14.04 5.06 7.39
N SER A 6 -14.65 3.89 7.18
CA SER A 6 -14.49 2.76 8.10
C SER A 6 -13.04 2.25 8.06
N ILE A 7 -12.43 2.15 6.88
CA ILE A 7 -11.02 1.77 6.73
C ILE A 7 -10.12 2.78 7.44
N GLU A 8 -10.30 4.08 7.18
CA GLU A 8 -9.50 5.16 7.77
C GLU A 8 -9.55 5.16 9.31
N ASN A 9 -10.75 5.03 9.88
CA ASN A 9 -10.93 4.99 11.34
C ASN A 9 -10.28 3.74 11.97
N ASN A 10 -10.39 2.59 11.31
CA ASN A 10 -9.75 1.36 11.78
C ASN A 10 -8.23 1.44 11.65
N LEU A 11 -7.70 2.04 10.58
CA LEU A 11 -6.26 2.29 10.43
C LEU A 11 -5.71 3.27 11.47
N THR A 12 -6.49 4.28 11.88
CA THR A 12 -6.05 5.24 12.90
C THR A 12 -6.01 4.60 14.30
N SER A 13 -6.89 3.64 14.57
CA SER A 13 -7.03 2.97 15.86
C SER A 13 -6.36 1.59 15.94
N ILE A 14 -5.74 1.15 14.84
CA ILE A 14 -5.04 -0.13 14.75
C ILE A 14 -3.88 -0.18 15.77
N ASN A 15 -3.65 -1.35 16.36
CA ASN A 15 -2.50 -1.55 17.23
C ASN A 15 -1.21 -1.76 16.41
N ASP A 16 -0.06 -1.40 17.01
CA ASP A 16 1.25 -1.42 16.35
C ASP A 16 1.60 -2.77 15.70
N ALA A 17 1.28 -3.89 16.37
CA ALA A 17 1.62 -5.21 15.84
C ALA A 17 0.78 -5.57 14.61
N ALA A 18 -0.53 -5.31 14.64
CA ALA A 18 -1.41 -5.53 13.50
C ALA A 18 -1.06 -4.59 12.34
N PHE A 19 -0.70 -3.34 12.62
CA PHE A 19 -0.24 -2.40 11.60
C PHE A 19 1.05 -2.87 10.94
N GLN A 20 2.02 -3.34 11.73
CA GLN A 20 3.26 -3.88 11.19
C GLN A 20 3.03 -5.08 10.28
N GLU A 21 2.17 -6.02 10.69
CA GLU A 21 1.81 -7.18 9.86
C GLU A 21 1.11 -6.76 8.56
N LEU A 22 0.20 -5.78 8.62
CA LEU A 22 -0.49 -5.22 7.46
C LEU A 22 0.49 -4.58 6.46
N CYS A 23 1.41 -3.73 6.93
CA CYS A 23 2.41 -3.08 6.10
C CYS A 23 3.37 -4.08 5.46
N ASP A 24 3.85 -5.07 6.22
CA ASP A 24 4.69 -6.13 5.69
C ASP A 24 4.00 -6.93 4.58
N ARG A 25 2.68 -7.19 4.71
CA ARG A 25 1.88 -7.84 3.66
C ARG A 25 1.80 -6.98 2.41
N LEU A 26 1.53 -5.68 2.54
CA LEU A 26 1.48 -4.75 1.41
C LEU A 26 2.81 -4.71 0.65
N ILE A 27 3.93 -4.66 1.38
CA ILE A 27 5.28 -4.71 0.78
C ILE A 27 5.51 -6.02 0.03
N TYR A 28 5.14 -7.15 0.62
CA TYR A 28 5.26 -8.44 -0.05
C TYR A 28 4.43 -8.52 -1.34
N PHE A 29 3.23 -7.92 -1.37
CA PHE A 29 2.42 -7.88 -2.59
C PHE A 29 2.97 -6.93 -3.66
N LYS A 30 3.56 -5.81 -3.23
CA LYS A 30 4.11 -4.80 -4.14
C LYS A 30 5.37 -5.28 -4.87
N TYR A 31 6.30 -5.91 -4.16
CA TYR A 31 7.59 -6.31 -4.74
C TYR A 31 7.61 -7.80 -5.09
N LYS A 32 7.92 -8.09 -6.35
CA LYS A 32 7.99 -9.46 -6.85
C LYS A 32 9.38 -10.05 -6.67
N ASN A 33 9.43 -11.31 -6.23
CA ASN A 33 10.64 -12.16 -6.19
C ASN A 33 11.86 -11.54 -5.44
N PRO A 34 11.71 -11.11 -4.18
CA PRO A 34 12.87 -10.74 -3.37
C PRO A 34 13.77 -11.96 -3.13
N SER A 35 15.09 -11.75 -3.15
CA SER A 35 16.10 -12.75 -2.78
C SER A 35 16.02 -13.11 -1.29
N ALA A 36 15.65 -12.16 -0.44
CA ALA A 36 15.38 -12.39 0.97
C ALA A 36 14.37 -11.37 1.52
N PHE A 37 13.61 -11.78 2.54
CA PHE A 37 12.75 -10.92 3.34
C PHE A 37 13.03 -11.18 4.82
N ALA A 38 13.27 -10.12 5.60
CA ALA A 38 13.54 -10.25 7.03
C ALA A 38 12.81 -9.17 7.83
N ARG A 39 12.13 -9.60 8.90
CA ARG A 39 11.48 -8.75 9.89
C ARG A 39 12.39 -8.62 11.12
N ILE A 40 13.25 -7.60 11.14
CA ILE A 40 14.21 -7.38 12.24
C ILE A 40 13.46 -6.98 13.53
N GLY A 41 12.35 -6.27 13.37
CA GLY A 41 11.54 -5.75 14.47
C GLY A 41 10.42 -6.66 14.99
N SER A 42 10.39 -7.95 14.65
CA SER A 42 9.31 -8.86 15.09
C SER A 42 9.82 -10.07 15.90
N VAL A 43 9.06 -10.52 16.89
CA VAL A 43 9.35 -11.78 17.61
C VAL A 43 8.65 -12.93 16.91
N THR A 44 9.41 -13.94 16.44
CA THR A 44 8.86 -15.13 15.79
C THR A 44 7.76 -15.79 16.64
N GLY A 45 6.55 -15.93 16.08
CA GLY A 45 5.45 -16.67 16.69
C GLY A 45 4.67 -15.96 17.81
N LYS A 46 4.88 -14.65 18.04
CA LYS A 46 4.06 -13.84 18.96
C LYS A 46 3.80 -12.46 18.36
N GLN A 47 2.59 -11.91 18.53
CA GLN A 47 2.31 -10.51 18.21
C GLN A 47 3.00 -9.57 19.22
N LYS A 48 4.33 -9.48 19.15
CA LYS A 48 5.17 -8.56 19.93
C LYS A 48 6.27 -8.01 19.04
N THR A 49 6.44 -6.69 19.09
CA THR A 49 7.50 -5.98 18.37
C THR A 49 8.82 -6.01 19.16
N LYS A 50 9.95 -6.08 18.45
CA LYS A 50 11.33 -5.93 18.95
C LYS A 50 11.91 -4.67 18.32
N LYS A 51 12.79 -3.96 19.02
CA LYS A 51 13.51 -2.82 18.40
C LYS A 51 14.52 -3.34 17.37
N GLY A 52 14.29 -3.03 16.10
CA GLY A 52 15.19 -3.25 14.98
C GLY A 52 15.11 -2.07 14.01
N THR A 53 16.18 -1.78 13.29
CA THR A 53 16.20 -0.76 12.24
C THR A 53 16.94 -1.37 11.02
N PRO A 54 16.30 -1.46 9.84
CA PRO A 54 14.89 -1.16 9.60
C PRO A 54 13.94 -2.12 10.35
N ASP A 55 12.64 -1.80 10.43
CA ASP A 55 11.65 -2.73 11.00
C ASP A 55 11.62 -4.05 10.19
N SER A 56 11.65 -3.92 8.86
CA SER A 56 11.84 -5.04 7.92
C SER A 56 12.59 -4.61 6.66
N PHE A 57 13.15 -5.56 5.92
CA PHE A 57 13.79 -5.30 4.63
C PHE A 57 13.56 -6.42 3.61
N LEU A 58 13.63 -6.05 2.34
CA LEU A 58 13.79 -6.95 1.20
C LEU A 58 15.19 -6.78 0.61
N LEU A 59 15.85 -7.91 0.31
CA LEU A 59 17.04 -7.95 -0.55
C LEU A 59 16.59 -8.31 -1.95
N MET A 60 16.90 -7.46 -2.93
CA MET A 60 16.55 -7.67 -4.33
C MET A 60 17.63 -8.48 -5.05
N SER A 61 17.32 -8.98 -6.25
CA SER A 61 18.25 -9.81 -7.06
C SER A 61 19.47 -9.04 -7.56
N ASP A 62 19.36 -7.70 -7.65
CA ASP A 62 20.46 -6.79 -7.99
C ASP A 62 21.40 -6.52 -6.81
N GLY A 63 21.11 -7.06 -5.62
CA GLY A 63 21.89 -6.87 -4.41
C GLY A 63 21.60 -5.57 -3.67
N GLU A 64 20.60 -4.80 -4.12
CA GLU A 64 20.11 -3.60 -3.45
C GLU A 64 19.01 -3.94 -2.42
N TYR A 65 18.82 -3.05 -1.45
CA TYR A 65 17.90 -3.24 -0.35
C TYR A 65 16.72 -2.27 -0.45
N ILE A 66 15.54 -2.80 -0.13
CA ILE A 66 14.32 -2.03 0.10
C ILE A 66 14.02 -2.12 1.59
N PHE A 67 14.05 -0.99 2.28
CA PHE A 67 13.79 -0.90 3.70
C PHE A 67 12.34 -0.51 3.96
N THR A 68 11.84 -0.94 5.11
CA THR A 68 10.51 -0.62 5.61
C THR A 68 10.62 -0.12 7.05
N GLU A 69 10.06 1.05 7.31
CA GLU A 69 9.95 1.67 8.63
C GLU A 69 8.48 2.01 8.89
N ILE A 70 7.98 1.70 10.07
CA ILE A 70 6.55 1.71 10.39
C ILE A 70 6.35 2.46 11.71
N THR A 71 5.48 3.46 11.71
CA THR A 71 5.15 4.19 12.93
C THR A 71 3.67 4.58 13.02
N THR A 72 3.10 4.35 14.19
CA THR A 72 1.78 4.87 14.61
C THR A 72 1.93 6.07 15.57
N ASN A 73 3.16 6.43 15.92
CA ASN A 73 3.44 7.44 16.94
C ASN A 73 3.32 8.87 16.39
N ILE A 74 2.12 9.44 16.54
CA ILE A 74 1.80 10.83 16.14
C ILE A 74 2.46 11.86 17.07
N SER A 75 2.82 11.48 18.31
CA SER A 75 3.32 12.42 19.33
C SER A 75 4.76 12.88 19.10
N ASP A 76 5.62 12.01 18.54
CA ASP A 76 7.01 12.35 18.22
C ASP A 76 7.12 12.83 16.77
N LYS A 77 6.98 14.13 16.57
CA LYS A 77 7.12 14.78 15.25
C LYS A 77 8.45 14.47 14.56
N GLY A 78 9.50 14.15 15.33
CA GLY A 78 10.83 13.84 14.80
C GLY A 78 11.04 12.36 14.46
N LYS A 79 10.09 11.46 14.77
CA LYS A 79 10.24 10.00 14.61
C LYS A 79 10.56 9.60 13.18
N LEU A 80 9.75 10.03 12.21
CA LEU A 80 9.93 9.74 10.79
C LEU A 80 11.34 10.14 10.28
N LEU A 81 11.82 11.33 10.68
CA LEU A 81 13.16 11.79 10.33
C LEU A 81 14.25 10.92 10.98
N LYS A 82 14.10 10.58 12.26
CA LYS A 82 15.06 9.73 12.98
C LYS A 82 15.13 8.34 12.33
N ASP A 83 14.01 7.80 11.87
CA ASP A 83 13.92 6.48 11.25
C ASP A 83 14.61 6.46 9.88
N ILE A 84 14.40 7.48 9.05
CA ILE A 84 15.14 7.65 7.79
C ILE A 84 16.65 7.75 8.05
N ILE A 85 17.08 8.58 9.01
CA ILE A 85 18.52 8.70 9.33
C ILE A 85 19.07 7.36 9.81
N ALA A 86 18.30 6.63 10.62
CA ALA A 86 18.71 5.34 11.15
C ALA A 86 18.84 4.27 10.06
N CYS A 87 18.06 4.33 8.98
CA CYS A 87 18.20 3.47 7.81
C CYS A 87 19.58 3.59 7.13
N PHE A 88 20.25 4.75 7.24
CA PHE A 88 21.59 4.94 6.66
C PHE A 88 22.73 4.75 7.69
N ASP A 89 22.41 4.40 8.93
CA ASP A 89 23.40 4.15 9.98
C ASP A 89 23.90 2.69 9.91
N TYR A 90 25.09 2.50 9.37
CA TYR A 90 25.73 1.19 9.25
C TYR A 90 25.81 0.43 10.58
N LYS A 91 25.98 1.13 11.72
CA LYS A 91 26.06 0.46 13.03
C LYS A 91 24.72 -0.15 13.46
N LYS A 92 23.61 0.33 12.92
CA LYS A 92 22.27 -0.18 13.19
C LYS A 92 21.85 -1.24 12.18
N THR A 93 22.10 -1.00 10.90
CA THR A 93 21.59 -1.83 9.81
C THR A 93 22.56 -2.92 9.38
N ASN A 94 23.86 -2.74 9.64
CA ASN A 94 24.95 -3.53 9.06
C ASN A 94 24.94 -3.56 7.51
N ILE A 95 24.29 -2.58 6.89
CA ILE A 95 24.12 -2.43 5.44
C ILE A 95 24.65 -1.06 5.04
N SER A 96 25.47 -1.03 4.00
CA SER A 96 26.08 0.21 3.51
C SER A 96 25.01 1.12 2.87
N SER A 97 25.11 2.43 3.10
CA SER A 97 24.10 3.41 2.68
C SER A 97 23.88 3.45 1.17
N ASP A 98 24.92 3.16 0.38
CA ASP A 98 24.88 3.09 -1.09
C ASP A 98 24.00 1.94 -1.62
N LYS A 99 23.75 0.92 -0.81
CA LYS A 99 22.89 -0.22 -1.18
C LYS A 99 21.42 -0.02 -0.86
N VAL A 100 21.06 1.04 -0.13
CA VAL A 100 19.67 1.35 0.20
C VAL A 100 19.03 2.02 -1.01
N LYS A 101 18.31 1.24 -1.82
CA LYS A 101 17.64 1.71 -3.04
C LYS A 101 16.35 2.45 -2.73
N GLU A 102 15.60 1.94 -1.75
CA GLU A 102 14.27 2.45 -1.47
C GLU A 102 13.92 2.33 0.01
N ILE A 103 13.18 3.30 0.53
CA ILE A 103 12.62 3.28 1.89
C ILE A 103 11.09 3.42 1.77
N ASN A 104 10.36 2.39 2.16
CA ASN A 104 8.92 2.45 2.36
C ASN A 104 8.64 2.91 3.78
N LEU A 105 8.13 4.12 3.93
CA LEU A 105 7.86 4.74 5.21
C LEU A 105 6.35 4.73 5.47
N PHE A 106 5.90 3.84 6.34
CA PHE A 106 4.50 3.68 6.70
C PHE A 106 4.13 4.46 7.96
N PHE A 107 3.02 5.18 7.87
CA PHE A 107 2.45 5.88 9.00
C PHE A 107 0.95 6.05 8.85
N ASN A 108 0.20 5.79 9.93
CA ASN A 108 -1.26 5.83 9.94
C ASN A 108 -1.84 7.24 10.16
N PHE A 109 -1.10 8.26 9.75
CA PHE A 109 -1.50 9.67 9.80
C PHE A 109 -1.04 10.37 8.51
N ASN A 110 -1.35 11.66 8.37
CA ASN A 110 -0.89 12.48 7.24
C ASN A 110 0.11 13.52 7.71
N ILE A 111 1.02 13.90 6.81
CA ILE A 111 2.05 14.92 7.03
C ILE A 111 2.00 15.97 5.93
N ASP A 112 2.49 17.19 6.20
CA ASP A 112 2.49 18.25 5.21
C ASP A 112 3.60 18.08 4.15
N ASN A 113 3.40 18.75 3.01
CA ASN A 113 4.33 18.69 1.88
C ASN A 113 5.72 19.23 2.23
N ALA A 114 5.83 20.23 3.10
CA ALA A 114 7.13 20.78 3.49
C ALA A 114 7.95 19.75 4.28
N TYR A 115 7.29 18.94 5.11
CA TYR A 115 7.92 17.85 5.83
C TYR A 115 8.29 16.69 4.91
N ILE A 116 7.44 16.33 3.93
CA ILE A 116 7.77 15.33 2.90
C ILE A 116 9.06 15.73 2.18
N GLU A 117 9.17 16.98 1.72
CA GLU A 117 10.36 17.46 1.01
C GLU A 117 11.61 17.48 1.91
N LYS A 118 11.44 17.80 3.20
CA LYS A 118 12.52 17.67 4.19
C LYS A 118 13.00 16.23 4.32
N LEU A 119 12.09 15.26 4.44
CA LEU A 119 12.43 13.84 4.58
C LEU A 119 13.17 13.32 3.33
N LYS A 120 12.69 13.68 2.14
CA LYS A 120 13.36 13.37 0.86
C LYS A 120 14.76 13.96 0.80
N SER A 121 14.90 15.26 1.08
CA SER A 121 16.20 15.96 1.04
C SER A 121 17.23 15.30 1.97
N VAL A 122 16.81 14.87 3.15
CA VAL A 122 17.69 14.16 4.10
C VAL A 122 18.14 12.81 3.53
N ALA A 123 17.23 11.99 2.98
CA ALA A 123 17.65 10.71 2.37
C ALA A 123 18.61 10.89 1.19
N THR A 124 18.31 11.84 0.30
CA THR A 124 19.17 12.17 -0.86
C THR A 124 20.57 12.63 -0.42
N SER A 125 20.70 13.28 0.75
CA SER A 125 22.01 13.66 1.31
C SER A 125 22.87 12.46 1.73
N PHE A 126 22.26 11.31 2.06
CA PHE A 126 22.98 10.07 2.38
C PHE A 126 23.24 9.21 1.14
N ASN A 127 22.24 9.08 0.27
CA ASN A 127 22.35 8.37 -0.99
C ASN A 127 21.43 9.04 -2.03
N PRO A 128 21.99 9.72 -3.05
CA PRO A 128 21.20 10.44 -4.06
C PRO A 128 20.29 9.56 -4.92
N LYS A 129 20.51 8.24 -4.92
CA LYS A 129 19.70 7.27 -5.68
C LYS A 129 18.52 6.72 -4.88
N THR A 130 18.47 6.95 -3.57
CA THR A 130 17.41 6.38 -2.73
C THR A 130 16.07 7.06 -3.01
N GLU A 131 15.05 6.25 -3.29
CA GLU A 131 13.66 6.69 -3.36
C GLU A 131 12.96 6.48 -2.01
N ILE A 132 12.09 7.43 -1.62
CA ILE A 132 11.23 7.27 -0.45
C ILE A 132 9.78 7.19 -0.91
N ILE A 133 9.10 6.14 -0.49
CA ILE A 133 7.68 5.95 -0.71
C ILE A 133 6.95 6.17 0.60
N PHE A 134 6.13 7.21 0.64
CA PHE A 134 5.36 7.61 1.82
C PHE A 134 4.00 6.92 1.80
N TRP A 135 3.83 5.94 2.68
CA TRP A 135 2.56 5.26 2.90
C TRP A 135 1.79 5.94 4.02
N SER A 136 1.23 7.11 3.70
CA SER A 136 0.37 7.87 4.62
C SER A 136 -1.00 7.22 4.80
N LEU A 137 -1.78 7.72 5.76
CA LEU A 137 -3.15 7.28 6.00
C LEU A 137 -4.00 7.31 4.72
N ASP A 138 -3.90 8.39 3.95
CA ASP A 138 -4.68 8.57 2.72
C ASP A 138 -4.30 7.55 1.65
N LEU A 139 -2.99 7.33 1.43
CA LEU A 139 -2.52 6.37 0.45
C LEU A 139 -2.90 4.94 0.86
N LEU A 140 -2.70 4.60 2.14
CA LEU A 140 -3.08 3.30 2.68
C LEU A 140 -4.58 3.04 2.54
N THR A 141 -5.41 4.02 2.86
CA THR A 141 -6.86 3.91 2.73
C THR A 141 -7.26 3.66 1.28
N SER A 142 -6.69 4.42 0.34
CA SER A 142 -6.95 4.26 -1.09
C SER A 142 -6.52 2.87 -1.59
N GLU A 143 -5.29 2.47 -1.27
CA GLU A 143 -4.71 1.19 -1.69
C GLU A 143 -5.52 0.00 -1.15
N LEU A 144 -5.86 0.03 0.14
CA LEU A 144 -6.64 -1.02 0.80
C LEU A 144 -8.08 -1.09 0.28
N SER A 145 -8.70 0.06 0.05
CA SER A 145 -10.08 0.13 -0.47
C SER A 145 -10.20 -0.30 -1.93
N THR A 146 -9.12 -0.22 -2.70
CA THR A 146 -9.15 -0.51 -4.14
C THR A 146 -8.62 -1.91 -4.45
N ASN A 147 -7.46 -2.26 -3.88
CA ASN A 147 -6.67 -3.41 -4.35
C ASN A 147 -6.58 -4.55 -3.33
N HIS A 148 -6.87 -4.30 -2.04
CA HIS A 148 -6.60 -5.26 -0.96
C HIS A 148 -7.78 -5.41 0.02
N HIS A 149 -8.94 -5.80 -0.52
CA HIS A 149 -10.15 -6.01 0.28
C HIS A 149 -9.99 -7.15 1.31
N ASP A 150 -9.12 -8.11 1.04
CA ASP A 150 -8.72 -9.18 1.95
C ASP A 150 -7.99 -8.64 3.18
N LEU A 151 -7.01 -7.76 2.97
CA LEU A 151 -6.29 -7.11 4.08
C LEU A 151 -7.22 -6.23 4.92
N VAL A 152 -8.20 -5.57 4.28
CA VAL A 152 -9.25 -4.82 4.98
C VAL A 152 -10.08 -5.74 5.88
N SER A 153 -10.41 -6.94 5.43
CA SER A 153 -11.14 -7.92 6.24
C SER A 153 -10.29 -8.46 7.39
N ASP A 154 -9.06 -8.91 7.10
CA ASP A 154 -8.20 -9.61 8.05
C ASP A 154 -7.66 -8.72 9.17
N TYR A 155 -7.28 -7.48 8.83
CA TYR A 155 -6.60 -6.57 9.77
C TYR A 155 -7.51 -5.47 10.31
N LEU A 156 -8.57 -5.10 9.59
CA LEU A 156 -9.50 -4.03 10.00
C LEU A 156 -10.89 -4.56 10.41
N GLY A 157 -11.14 -5.87 10.28
CA GLY A 157 -12.40 -6.51 10.68
C GLY A 157 -13.62 -6.06 9.86
N LEU A 158 -13.39 -5.45 8.70
CA LEU A 158 -14.44 -4.95 7.83
C LEU A 158 -14.77 -6.00 6.77
N SER A 159 -15.96 -6.60 6.90
CA SER A 159 -16.46 -7.59 5.94
C SER A 159 -16.40 -7.07 4.50
N TYR A 160 -16.26 -7.96 3.51
CA TYR A 160 -16.33 -7.60 2.10
C TYR A 160 -17.61 -6.83 1.77
N ASP A 161 -17.50 -5.86 0.85
CA ASP A 161 -18.65 -5.09 0.40
C ASP A 161 -19.59 -5.97 -0.43
N THR A 162 -20.90 -5.76 -0.28
CA THR A 162 -21.98 -6.59 -0.85
C THR A 162 -22.15 -6.48 -2.38
N GLY A 163 -21.19 -5.86 -3.10
CA GLY A 163 -21.12 -5.88 -4.57
C GLY A 163 -21.15 -4.53 -5.28
N GLN A 164 -20.77 -3.42 -4.63
CA GLN A 164 -20.94 -2.07 -5.18
C GLN A 164 -19.72 -1.53 -5.94
N ILE A 165 -18.51 -2.02 -5.65
CA ILE A 165 -17.30 -1.71 -6.41
C ILE A 165 -16.90 -2.95 -7.19
N VAL A 166 -17.09 -2.86 -8.50
CA VAL A 166 -17.10 -3.98 -9.40
C VAL A 166 -16.61 -3.51 -10.78
N SER A 167 -15.97 -4.38 -11.54
CA SER A 167 -15.52 -4.04 -12.89
C SER A 167 -16.70 -3.74 -13.84
N ILE A 168 -16.42 -3.19 -15.02
CA ILE A 168 -17.42 -2.94 -16.08
C ILE A 168 -18.23 -4.22 -16.38
N GLU A 169 -17.60 -5.40 -16.41
CA GLU A 169 -18.32 -6.66 -16.63
C GLU A 169 -19.34 -6.96 -15.53
N LYS A 170 -18.98 -6.66 -14.28
CA LYS A 170 -19.84 -6.95 -13.14
C LYS A 170 -20.97 -5.94 -13.00
N PHE A 171 -20.78 -4.71 -13.46
CA PHE A 171 -21.88 -3.77 -13.71
C PHE A 171 -22.86 -4.29 -14.78
N ILE A 172 -22.36 -4.76 -15.93
CA ILE A 172 -23.19 -5.27 -17.02
C ILE A 172 -24.02 -6.50 -16.57
N SER A 173 -23.41 -7.42 -15.82
CA SER A 173 -24.10 -8.63 -15.33
C SER A 173 -25.19 -8.36 -14.28
N GLU A 174 -24.99 -7.37 -13.39
CA GLU A 174 -25.98 -6.93 -12.40
C GLU A 174 -27.15 -6.20 -13.08
N TYR A 175 -26.87 -5.45 -14.13
CA TYR A 175 -27.88 -4.77 -14.95
C TYR A 175 -28.74 -5.76 -15.76
N ASN A 176 -28.13 -6.70 -16.49
CA ASN A 176 -28.85 -7.65 -17.33
C ASN A 176 -29.78 -8.60 -16.53
N ARG A 177 -29.47 -8.85 -15.26
CA ARG A 177 -30.33 -9.61 -14.33
C ARG A 177 -31.43 -8.78 -13.69
N SER A 178 -31.29 -7.46 -13.66
CA SER A 178 -32.26 -6.56 -13.05
C SER A 178 -33.62 -6.67 -13.75
N SER A 179 -34.72 -6.42 -13.03
CA SER A 179 -36.09 -6.49 -13.58
C SER A 179 -36.47 -7.85 -14.21
N HIS A 180 -35.98 -8.98 -13.67
CA HIS A 180 -36.25 -10.35 -14.15
C HIS A 180 -35.79 -10.64 -15.59
N GLY A 181 -34.75 -9.95 -16.07
CA GLY A 181 -34.21 -10.15 -17.42
C GLY A 181 -35.06 -9.56 -18.54
N ILE A 182 -36.00 -8.68 -18.18
CA ILE A 182 -36.86 -7.96 -19.14
C ILE A 182 -36.11 -6.77 -19.76
N ALA A 183 -35.10 -6.24 -19.06
CA ALA A 183 -34.26 -5.17 -19.58
C ALA A 183 -33.41 -5.68 -20.75
N THR A 184 -33.30 -4.86 -21.80
CA THR A 184 -32.45 -5.17 -22.96
C THR A 184 -31.00 -5.34 -22.52
N PRO A 185 -30.35 -6.47 -22.85
CA PRO A 185 -28.97 -6.70 -22.47
C PRO A 185 -28.04 -5.60 -23.00
N LEU A 186 -27.10 -5.15 -22.16
CA LEU A 186 -26.12 -4.12 -22.54
C LEU A 186 -24.98 -4.66 -23.42
N ASP A 187 -24.86 -5.98 -23.54
CA ASP A 187 -23.81 -6.72 -24.23
C ASP A 187 -24.31 -7.41 -25.51
N ASN A 188 -25.43 -6.96 -26.08
CA ASN A 188 -25.97 -7.51 -27.32
C ASN A 188 -25.05 -7.30 -28.52
N GLU A 189 -24.98 -8.32 -29.38
CA GLU A 189 -24.25 -8.26 -30.64
C GLU A 189 -25.04 -7.45 -31.70
N PHE A 190 -24.37 -6.47 -32.31
CA PHE A 190 -24.96 -5.63 -33.35
C PHE A 190 -24.94 -6.33 -34.72
N VAL A 191 -25.98 -7.08 -35.03
CA VAL A 191 -26.11 -7.79 -36.31
C VAL A 191 -26.57 -6.84 -37.43
N GLN A 192 -25.98 -6.96 -38.62
CA GLN A 192 -26.27 -6.18 -39.85
C GLN A 192 -25.99 -4.66 -39.82
N ARG A 193 -25.35 -4.13 -38.77
CA ARG A 193 -25.01 -2.69 -38.63
C ARG A 193 -23.51 -2.38 -38.84
N ARG A 194 -22.81 -3.20 -39.63
CA ARG A 194 -21.35 -3.12 -39.78
C ARG A 194 -20.87 -1.80 -40.39
N GLN A 195 -21.61 -1.24 -41.34
CA GLN A 195 -21.24 0.04 -41.95
C GLN A 195 -21.26 1.19 -40.94
N GLU A 196 -22.30 1.29 -40.12
CA GLU A 196 -22.45 2.35 -39.11
C GLU A 196 -21.37 2.21 -38.02
N MET A 197 -21.01 0.98 -37.65
CA MET A 197 -19.89 0.70 -36.75
C MET A 197 -18.53 1.15 -37.30
N ASP A 198 -18.31 1.01 -38.61
CA ASP A 198 -17.06 1.42 -39.25
C ASP A 198 -16.99 2.94 -39.48
N GLU A 199 -18.13 3.61 -39.60
CA GLU A 199 -18.23 5.08 -39.63
C GLU A 199 -17.94 5.70 -38.26
N LEU A 200 -18.45 5.10 -37.18
CA LEU A 200 -18.20 5.52 -35.80
C LEU A 200 -16.72 5.44 -35.39
N LYS A 201 -15.98 4.47 -35.94
CA LYS A 201 -14.54 4.30 -35.67
C LYS A 201 -13.63 5.25 -36.45
N ARG A 202 -14.18 5.93 -37.47
CA ARG A 202 -13.42 6.84 -38.36
C ARG A 202 -13.52 8.32 -37.95
N LYS A 203 -14.38 8.65 -36.99
CA LYS A 203 -14.37 9.93 -36.28
C LYS A 203 -13.42 9.87 -35.09
#